data_AF-A0A0F8XSM8-F1
#
_entry.id   AF-A0A0F8XSM8-F1
#
_cell.length_a   1.000
_cell.length_b   1.000
_cell.length_c   1.000
_cell.angle_alpha   90.00
_cell.angle_beta   90.00
_cell.angle_gamma   90.00
#
_symmetry.space_group_name_H-M   'P 1'
#
loop_
_entity.id
_entity.type
_entity.pdbx_description
1 polymer ?
#
loop_
_entity_poly.entity_id
_entity_poly.type
_entity_poly.pdbx_seq_one_letter_code
_entity_poly.pdbx_strand_id
1 'polypeptide(L)'
;MIHFMYGFTYDGTGGGHLSPMLFHIQVYQVGDKYDVPKLKDQARCKFENAIELCWAMDDFHHAIANAYSATSFGDKGLRDPLVRVSLEHIDALLQDEEFRRVLTETLGFAADLVQTPHCGKSWGLEKSP
;
A
#
# COMPACT_ATOMS: atom_id res chain seq x y z
N MET A 1 -4.93 15.27 10.89
CA MET A 1 -4.74 16.35 9.90
C MET A 1 -4.22 17.64 10.54
N ILE A 2 -4.94 18.26 11.47
CA ILE A 2 -4.52 19.54 12.08
C ILE A 2 -3.14 19.41 12.77
N HIS A 3 -2.88 18.28 13.43
CA HIS A 3 -1.57 18.02 14.03
C HIS A 3 -0.41 18.01 13.02
N PHE A 4 -0.63 17.55 11.79
CA PHE A 4 0.39 17.58 10.74
C PHE A 4 0.68 19.02 10.26
N MET A 5 -0.36 19.84 10.10
CA MET A 5 -0.22 21.23 9.65
C MET A 5 0.60 22.10 10.63
N TYR A 6 0.58 21.77 11.93
CA TYR A 6 1.28 22.54 12.96
C TYR A 6 2.53 21.85 13.52
N GLY A 7 2.68 20.53 13.34
CA GLY A 7 3.78 19.75 13.94
C GLY A 7 4.61 18.93 12.96
N PHE A 8 4.28 18.90 11.66
CA PHE A 8 4.91 18.05 10.63
C PHE A 8 4.95 16.55 10.95
N THR A 9 4.27 16.11 12.01
CA THR A 9 4.22 14.72 12.45
C THR A 9 2.77 14.28 12.64
N TYR A 10 2.50 13.06 12.18
CA TYR A 10 1.30 12.31 12.54
C TYR A 10 1.78 11.01 13.20
N ASP A 11 1.33 10.77 14.42
CA ASP A 11 1.51 9.51 15.13
C ASP A 11 0.17 8.76 15.12
N GLY A 12 0.22 7.46 14.80
CA GLY A 12 -0.97 6.60 14.77
C GLY A 12 -1.51 6.25 16.16
N THR A 13 -1.00 6.90 17.20
CA THR A 13 -1.22 6.57 18.61
C THR A 13 -2.62 6.98 19.11
N GLY A 14 -3.36 7.80 18.35
CA GLY A 14 -4.58 8.47 18.82
C GLY A 14 -5.92 7.91 18.35
N GLY A 15 -5.98 6.82 17.59
CA GLY A 15 -7.24 6.31 17.03
C GLY A 15 -7.32 4.78 17.05
N GLY A 16 -8.34 4.24 17.73
CA GLY A 16 -8.47 2.82 18.05
C GLY A 16 -8.49 1.87 16.85
N HIS A 17 -8.08 0.62 17.12
CA HIS A 17 -8.35 -0.63 16.40
C HIS A 17 -8.33 -0.58 14.85
N LEU A 18 -7.58 0.34 14.25
CA LEU A 18 -7.33 0.34 12.82
C LEU A 18 -5.93 -0.20 12.60
N SER A 19 -5.83 -1.22 11.77
CA SER A 19 -4.56 -1.84 11.40
C SER A 19 -3.64 -0.76 10.81
N PRO A 20 -2.34 -0.77 11.15
CA PRO A 20 -1.39 0.26 10.72
C PRO A 20 -1.43 0.54 9.21
N MET A 21 -1.68 -0.51 8.41
CA MET A 21 -1.86 -0.44 6.96
C MET A 21 -3.07 0.41 6.56
N LEU A 22 -4.25 0.15 7.12
CA LEU A 22 -5.48 0.89 6.83
C LEU A 22 -5.38 2.36 7.26
N PHE A 23 -4.74 2.60 8.40
CA PHE A 23 -4.49 3.96 8.87
C PHE A 23 -3.66 4.76 7.88
N HIS A 24 -2.58 4.19 7.33
CA HIS A 24 -1.76 4.89 6.35
C HIS A 24 -2.47 5.12 5.01
N ILE A 25 -3.32 4.20 4.56
CA ILE A 25 -4.19 4.40 3.39
C ILE A 25 -5.14 5.59 3.61
N GLN A 26 -5.75 5.71 4.80
CA GLN A 26 -6.61 6.86 5.11
C GLN A 26 -5.84 8.18 5.15
N VAL A 27 -4.64 8.20 5.74
CA VAL A 27 -3.80 9.41 5.73
C VAL A 27 -3.40 9.79 4.31
N TYR A 28 -3.16 8.80 3.44
CA TYR A 28 -2.90 9.02 2.01
C TYR A 28 -4.10 9.66 1.31
N GLN A 29 -5.32 9.15 1.52
CA GLN A 29 -6.56 9.75 1.00
C GLN A 29 -6.74 11.20 1.47
N VAL A 30 -6.42 11.48 2.73
CA VAL A 30 -6.46 12.85 3.27
C VAL A 30 -5.41 13.72 2.57
N GLY A 31 -4.19 13.22 2.37
CA GLY A 31 -3.14 13.91 1.63
C GLY A 31 -3.56 14.26 0.20
N ASP A 32 -4.25 13.34 -0.48
CA ASP A 32 -4.80 13.56 -1.82
C ASP A 32 -5.95 14.57 -1.84
N LYS A 33 -6.91 14.41 -0.91
CA LYS A 33 -8.11 15.27 -0.83
C LYS A 33 -7.79 16.74 -0.55
N TYR A 34 -6.76 17.02 0.24
CA TYR A 34 -6.36 18.37 0.62
C TYR A 34 -5.16 18.89 -0.20
N ASP A 35 -4.75 18.17 -1.24
CA ASP A 35 -3.61 18.49 -2.10
C ASP A 35 -2.35 18.84 -1.28
N VAL A 36 -1.96 17.92 -0.39
CA VAL A 36 -0.76 18.02 0.45
C VAL A 36 0.23 16.93 0.03
N PRO A 37 1.04 17.15 -1.03
CA PRO A 37 1.94 16.13 -1.58
C PRO A 37 2.90 15.52 -0.56
N LYS A 38 3.44 16.35 0.35
CA LYS A 38 4.35 15.88 1.41
C LYS A 38 3.70 14.90 2.38
N LEU A 39 2.42 15.09 2.70
CA LEU A 39 1.67 14.18 3.57
C LEU A 39 1.38 12.87 2.83
N LYS A 40 1.01 12.98 1.55
CA LYS A 40 0.75 11.84 0.66
C LYS A 40 1.99 10.95 0.51
N ASP A 41 3.15 11.54 0.25
CA ASP A 41 4.43 10.81 0.15
C ASP A 41 4.84 10.18 1.48
N GLN A 42 4.69 10.90 2.59
CA GLN A 42 5.01 10.34 3.90
C GLN A 42 4.08 9.18 4.27
N ALA A 43 2.79 9.29 3.97
CA ALA A 43 1.82 8.22 4.18
C ALA A 43 2.15 7.00 3.33
N ARG A 44 2.56 7.20 2.08
CA ARG A 44 3.05 6.13 1.20
C ARG A 44 4.28 5.43 1.81
N CYS A 45 5.33 6.17 2.19
CA CYS A 45 6.53 5.55 2.77
C CYS A 45 6.23 4.76 4.05
N LYS A 46 5.36 5.28 4.93
CA LYS A 46 4.97 4.53 6.13
C LYS A 46 4.09 3.32 5.80
N PHE A 47 3.23 3.44 4.79
CA PHE A 47 2.45 2.32 4.28
C PHE A 47 3.38 1.21 3.77
N GLU A 48 4.34 1.53 2.90
CA GLU A 48 5.33 0.57 2.37
C GLU A 48 6.05 -0.20 3.49
N ASN A 49 6.50 0.50 4.53
CA ASN A 49 7.11 -0.18 5.68
C ASN A 49 6.11 -1.06 6.45
N ALA A 50 4.85 -0.64 6.57
CA ALA A 50 3.82 -1.40 7.29
C ALA A 50 3.41 -2.68 6.54
N ILE A 51 3.25 -2.64 5.21
CA ILE A 51 2.95 -3.84 4.41
C ILE A 51 4.14 -4.82 4.40
N GLU A 52 5.38 -4.35 4.32
CA GLU A 52 6.56 -5.22 4.40
C GLU A 52 6.70 -5.93 5.76
N LEU A 53 6.28 -5.28 6.85
CA LEU A 53 6.34 -5.86 8.21
C LEU A 53 5.10 -6.69 8.58
N CYS A 54 3.94 -6.40 8.00
CA CYS A 54 2.65 -6.93 8.44
C CYS A 54 1.84 -7.62 7.33
N TRP A 55 2.48 -8.04 6.23
CA TRP A 55 1.82 -8.78 5.14
C TRP A 55 1.13 -10.08 5.60
N ALA A 56 1.66 -10.72 6.65
CA ALA A 56 1.14 -11.97 7.19
C ALA A 56 -0.04 -11.78 8.16
N MET A 57 -0.50 -10.55 8.37
CA MET A 57 -1.69 -10.30 9.19
C MET A 57 -2.96 -10.43 8.35
N ASP A 58 -4.03 -10.88 9.00
CA ASP A 58 -5.36 -11.04 8.39
C ASP A 58 -5.92 -9.72 7.80
N ASP A 59 -5.35 -8.57 8.11
CA ASP A 59 -5.82 -7.28 7.58
C ASP A 59 -5.26 -6.94 6.19
N PHE A 60 -4.35 -7.75 5.65
CA PHE A 60 -3.70 -7.47 4.37
C PHE A 60 -4.70 -7.43 3.20
N HIS A 61 -5.65 -8.37 3.17
CA HIS A 61 -6.67 -8.41 2.12
C HIS A 61 -7.62 -7.20 2.19
N HIS A 62 -7.96 -6.74 3.41
CA HIS A 62 -8.72 -5.49 3.61
C HIS A 62 -7.93 -4.26 3.13
N ALA A 63 -6.60 -4.24 3.36
CA ALA A 63 -5.74 -3.15 2.90
C ALA A 63 -5.71 -3.06 1.36
N ILE A 64 -5.67 -4.20 0.66
CA ILE A 64 -5.74 -4.24 -0.81
C ILE A 64 -7.07 -3.65 -1.29
N ALA A 65 -8.20 -4.17 -0.79
CA ALA A 65 -9.53 -3.71 -1.20
C ALA A 65 -9.68 -2.20 -0.95
N ASN A 66 -9.23 -1.71 0.20
CA ASN A 66 -9.32 -0.31 0.54
C ASN A 66 -8.38 0.56 -0.31
N ALA A 67 -7.16 0.11 -0.62
CA ALA A 67 -6.25 0.85 -1.50
C ALA A 67 -6.80 0.98 -2.93
N TYR A 68 -7.41 -0.08 -3.48
CA TYR A 68 -8.01 -0.02 -4.81
C TYR A 68 -9.29 0.81 -4.87
N SER A 69 -10.05 0.88 -3.77
CA SER A 69 -11.20 1.78 -3.61
C SER A 69 -10.78 3.24 -3.38
N ALA A 70 -9.70 3.46 -2.61
CA ALA A 70 -9.16 4.76 -2.25
C ALA A 70 -8.56 5.51 -3.42
N THR A 71 -7.96 4.79 -4.35
CA THR A 71 -7.05 5.36 -5.32
C THR A 71 -7.66 5.35 -6.72
N SER A 72 -7.71 6.52 -7.35
CA SER A 72 -8.14 6.68 -8.75
C SER A 72 -7.18 5.94 -9.70
N PHE A 73 -7.67 5.52 -10.87
CA PHE A 73 -6.92 4.69 -11.84
C PHE A 73 -5.50 5.18 -12.19
N GLY A 74 -5.24 6.49 -12.11
CA GLY A 74 -3.93 7.08 -12.41
C GLY A 74 -2.92 7.09 -11.26
N ASP A 75 -3.35 6.80 -10.04
CA ASP A 75 -2.46 6.85 -8.88
C ASP A 75 -2.02 5.44 -8.48
N LYS A 76 -0.73 5.18 -8.67
CA LYS A 76 -0.10 3.87 -8.42
C LYS A 76 0.68 3.85 -7.11
N GLY A 77 0.67 4.95 -6.34
CA GLY A 77 1.50 5.10 -5.15
C GLY A 77 1.23 4.05 -4.06
N LEU A 78 -0.03 3.63 -3.90
CA LEU A 78 -0.41 2.55 -2.98
C LEU A 78 -0.48 1.17 -3.65
N ARG A 79 -0.71 1.14 -4.97
CA ARG A 79 -0.90 -0.11 -5.73
C ARG A 79 0.43 -0.81 -6.02
N ASP A 80 1.47 -0.07 -6.44
CA ASP A 80 2.77 -0.65 -6.77
C ASP A 80 3.39 -1.42 -5.60
N PRO A 81 3.42 -0.87 -4.36
CA PRO A 81 3.97 -1.59 -3.22
C PRO A 81 3.16 -2.83 -2.83
N LEU A 82 1.82 -2.75 -2.92
CA LEU A 82 0.94 -3.89 -2.65
C LEU A 82 1.19 -5.04 -3.63
N VAL A 83 1.31 -4.73 -4.92
CA VAL A 83 1.61 -5.72 -5.95
C VAL A 83 3.00 -6.32 -5.71
N ARG A 84 4.01 -5.49 -5.40
CA ARG A 84 5.37 -5.97 -5.07
C ARG A 84 5.38 -6.96 -3.92
N VAL A 85 4.84 -6.57 -2.76
CA VAL A 85 4.81 -7.43 -1.55
C VAL A 85 3.99 -8.70 -1.80
N SER A 86 2.88 -8.58 -2.54
CA SER A 86 2.05 -9.73 -2.88
C SER A 86 2.77 -10.72 -3.78
N LEU A 87 3.59 -10.25 -4.73
CA LEU A 87 4.40 -11.12 -5.59
C LEU A 87 5.54 -11.80 -4.81
N GLU A 88 6.17 -11.08 -3.88
CA GLU A 88 7.24 -11.62 -3.03
C GLU A 88 6.74 -12.73 -2.10
N HIS A 89 5.50 -12.62 -1.62
CA HIS A 89 4.89 -13.56 -0.68
C HIS A 89 3.72 -14.37 -1.29
N ILE A 90 3.67 -14.47 -2.62
CA ILE A 90 2.51 -15.04 -3.32
C ILE A 90 2.23 -16.50 -2.92
N ASP A 91 3.28 -17.29 -2.70
CA ASP A 91 3.16 -18.70 -2.33
C ASP A 91 2.45 -18.89 -0.97
N ALA A 92 2.69 -17.97 -0.03
CA ALA A 92 2.06 -17.97 1.28
C ALA A 92 0.64 -17.37 1.22
N LEU A 93 0.48 -16.25 0.50
CA LEU A 93 -0.80 -15.55 0.36
C LEU A 93 -1.84 -16.38 -0.41
N LEU A 94 -1.43 -17.21 -1.37
CA LEU A 94 -2.36 -18.08 -2.11
C LEU A 94 -2.95 -19.23 -1.26
N GLN A 95 -2.38 -19.52 -0.09
CA GLN A 95 -2.96 -20.46 0.88
C GLN A 95 -4.12 -19.83 1.67
N ASP A 96 -4.23 -18.51 1.68
CA ASP A 96 -5.28 -17.77 2.35
C ASP A 96 -6.51 -17.63 1.43
N GLU A 97 -7.67 -18.09 1.91
CA GLU A 97 -8.93 -17.97 1.18
C GLU A 97 -9.41 -16.52 1.03
N GLU A 98 -9.15 -15.67 2.02
CA GLU A 98 -9.55 -14.25 1.98
C GLU A 98 -8.74 -13.48 0.94
N PHE A 99 -7.45 -13.80 0.80
CA PHE A 99 -6.62 -13.24 -0.28
C PHE A 99 -7.13 -13.66 -1.66
N ARG A 100 -7.52 -14.94 -1.84
CA ARG A 100 -8.14 -15.43 -3.08
C ARG A 100 -9.48 -14.75 -3.36
N ARG A 101 -10.28 -14.47 -2.33
CA ARG A 101 -11.52 -13.70 -2.47
C ARG A 101 -11.24 -12.29 -2.99
N VAL A 102 -10.25 -11.61 -2.41
CA VAL A 102 -9.87 -10.26 -2.84
C VAL A 102 -9.33 -10.23 -4.27
N LEU A 103 -8.58 -11.24 -4.71
CA LEU A 103 -8.18 -11.37 -6.11
C LEU A 103 -9.38 -11.45 -7.07
N THR A 104 -10.47 -12.09 -6.64
CA THR A 104 -11.68 -12.26 -7.44
C THR A 104 -12.54 -11.00 -7.43
N GLU A 105 -12.68 -10.36 -6.26
CA GLU A 105 -13.48 -9.14 -6.08
C GLU A 105 -12.80 -7.91 -6.70
N THR A 106 -11.46 -7.87 -6.64
CA THR A 106 -10.65 -6.74 -7.11
C THR A 106 -9.94 -7.11 -8.40
N LEU A 107 -10.69 -7.20 -9.50
CA LEU A 107 -10.16 -7.52 -10.83
C LEU A 107 -9.00 -6.61 -11.26
N GLY A 108 -9.00 -5.35 -10.82
CA GLY A 108 -7.90 -4.41 -11.06
C GLY A 108 -6.59 -4.86 -10.43
N PHE A 109 -6.64 -5.42 -9.22
CA PHE A 109 -5.46 -5.96 -8.53
C PHE A 109 -4.93 -7.23 -9.19
N ALA A 110 -5.82 -8.16 -9.57
CA ALA A 110 -5.43 -9.34 -10.31
C ALA A 110 -4.83 -8.99 -11.69
N ALA A 111 -5.40 -7.99 -12.38
CA ALA A 111 -4.87 -7.49 -13.63
C ALA A 111 -3.50 -6.85 -13.44
N ASP A 112 -3.30 -6.05 -12.39
CA ASP A 112 -2.01 -5.41 -12.10
C ASP A 112 -0.95 -6.46 -11.72
N LEU A 113 -1.29 -7.50 -10.96
CA LEU A 113 -0.41 -8.64 -10.64
C LEU A 113 0.08 -9.39 -11.89
N VAL A 114 -0.80 -9.66 -12.85
CA VAL A 114 -0.46 -10.36 -14.10
C VAL A 114 0.28 -9.42 -15.06
N GLN A 115 -0.08 -8.13 -15.06
CA GLN A 115 0.54 -7.11 -15.91
C GLN A 115 1.90 -6.65 -15.41
N THR A 116 2.25 -6.82 -14.13
CA THR A 116 3.63 -6.82 -13.65
C THR A 116 4.24 -8.17 -14.02
N PRO A 117 4.83 -8.33 -15.22
CA PRO A 117 5.50 -9.56 -15.53
C PRO A 117 6.76 -9.59 -14.65
N HIS A 118 7.42 -10.73 -14.59
CA HIS A 118 8.81 -10.85 -14.13
C HIS A 118 9.76 -9.92 -14.91
N CYS A 119 9.68 -8.61 -14.72
CA CYS A 119 10.68 -7.65 -15.18
C CYS A 119 11.89 -7.89 -14.29
N GLY A 120 12.82 -8.69 -14.83
CA GLY A 120 14.00 -9.17 -14.15
C GLY A 120 14.68 -8.08 -13.33
N LYS A 121 15.14 -8.50 -12.15
CA LYS A 121 16.30 -7.99 -11.43
C LYS A 121 17.15 -7.06 -12.31
N SER A 122 16.88 -5.76 -12.22
CA SER A 122 17.64 -4.72 -12.90
C SER A 122 17.64 -3.47 -12.02
N TRP A 123 18.11 -3.62 -10.78
CA TRP A 123 18.81 -2.55 -10.08
C TRP A 123 20.19 -3.07 -9.70
N GLY A 124 21.02 -3.14 -10.72
CA GLY A 124 22.46 -3.24 -10.61
C GLY A 124 23.07 -2.41 -11.72
N LEU A 125 23.80 -1.36 -11.32
CA LEU A 125 24.84 -0.65 -12.06
C LEU A 125 24.42 0.41 -13.07
N GLU A 126 24.37 1.67 -12.61
CA GLU A 126 25.13 2.76 -13.24
C GLU A 126 25.32 3.93 -12.26
N LYS A 127 26.48 4.53 -11.98
CA LYS A 127 27.90 4.19 -12.00
C LYS A 127 28.59 5.27 -11.12
N SER A 128 29.66 4.89 -10.42
CA SER A 128 30.68 5.84 -9.91
C SER A 128 31.34 6.57 -11.10
N PRO A 129 31.89 7.76 -10.88
CA PRO A 129 33.29 7.81 -10.44
C PRO A 129 33.45 8.35 -9.02
#